data_AF-A0A5C6LKW6-F1
#
_entry.id   AF-A0A5C6LKW6-F1
#
_cell.length_a   1.000
_cell.length_b   1.000
_cell.length_c   1.000
_cell.angle_alpha   90.00
_cell.angle_beta   90.00
_cell.angle_gamma   90.00
#
_symmetry.space_group_name_H-M   'P 1'
#
loop_
_entity.id
_entity.type
_entity.pdbx_description
1 polymer ?
#
loop_
_entity_poly.entity_id
_entity_poly.type
_entity_poly.pdbx_seq_one_letter_code
_entity_poly.pdbx_strand_id
1 'polypeptide(L)'
;TVAGTATAGADYTSLGTSVIIPAGQNSVTLTVPVLDDQIIEATETVVVNVTGGTTISIGTFTANATNATATVNINDNDNTAVNKVISIVAANDGAEPATNGAFTISLPTGVSVNEDVTVNFTTTVPLQRVLTTLHQVQLLSFRRTKQRNADCSGTRYHH
;
A
#
# COMPACT_ATOMS: atom_id res chain seq x y z
N THR A 1 -16.57 11.85 -30.37
CA THR A 1 -15.35 11.96 -29.52
C THR A 1 -15.39 10.88 -28.47
N VAL A 2 -14.24 10.51 -27.92
CA VAL A 2 -14.12 9.55 -26.82
C VAL A 2 -13.57 10.29 -25.60
N ALA A 3 -14.16 10.06 -24.43
CA ALA A 3 -13.81 10.64 -23.14
C ALA A 3 -14.04 9.58 -22.04
N GLY A 4 -13.93 9.98 -20.78
CA GLY A 4 -14.14 9.09 -19.63
C GLY A 4 -12.95 9.12 -18.69
N THR A 5 -12.93 8.18 -17.74
CA THR A 5 -11.80 8.01 -16.82
C THR A 5 -10.79 6.99 -17.34
N ALA A 6 -11.24 6.02 -18.15
CA ALA A 6 -10.36 5.04 -18.77
C ALA A 6 -9.47 5.67 -19.84
N THR A 7 -8.21 5.29 -19.81
CA THR A 7 -7.10 5.69 -20.67
C THR A 7 -6.92 4.71 -21.83
N ALA A 8 -7.01 5.23 -23.06
CA ALA A 8 -6.73 4.43 -24.25
C ALA A 8 -5.25 3.99 -24.30
N GLY A 9 -5.02 2.70 -24.49
CA GLY A 9 -3.71 2.08 -24.51
C GLY A 9 -3.24 1.52 -23.16
N ALA A 10 -3.88 1.90 -22.05
CA ALA A 10 -3.75 1.25 -20.75
C ALA A 10 -4.93 0.29 -20.54
N ASP A 11 -6.16 0.82 -20.59
CA ASP A 11 -7.35 0.08 -20.12
C ASP A 11 -8.18 -0.48 -21.30
N TYR A 12 -8.05 0.13 -22.48
CA TYR A 12 -8.70 -0.36 -23.70
C TYR A 12 -7.93 0.02 -24.98
N THR A 13 -8.15 -0.72 -26.06
CA THR A 13 -7.64 -0.36 -27.39
C THR A 13 -8.41 0.82 -27.96
N SER A 14 -7.70 1.82 -28.48
CA SER A 14 -8.32 3.03 -29.07
C SER A 14 -9.40 2.71 -30.12
N LEU A 15 -10.58 3.35 -30.01
CA LEU A 15 -11.78 3.05 -30.80
C LEU A 15 -11.85 3.74 -32.17
N GLY A 16 -10.85 4.55 -32.50
CA GLY A 16 -10.92 5.46 -33.64
C GLY A 16 -11.99 6.56 -33.47
N THR A 17 -12.42 7.16 -34.57
CA THR A 17 -13.36 8.31 -34.56
C THR A 17 -14.63 8.11 -35.37
N SER A 18 -14.80 6.95 -36.03
CA SER A 18 -15.96 6.65 -36.87
C SER A 18 -16.27 5.15 -36.93
N VAL A 19 -17.55 4.82 -37.11
CA VAL A 19 -18.04 3.47 -37.39
C VAL A 19 -19.06 3.54 -38.53
N ILE A 20 -19.15 2.47 -39.33
CA ILE A 20 -20.06 2.40 -40.48
C ILE A 20 -21.29 1.58 -40.08
N ILE A 21 -22.48 2.14 -40.25
CA ILE A 21 -23.72 1.36 -40.33
C ILE A 21 -23.85 0.88 -41.79
N PRO A 22 -23.78 -0.44 -42.07
CA PRO A 22 -23.84 -0.93 -43.45
C PRO A 22 -25.19 -0.60 -44.12
N ALA A 23 -25.17 -0.45 -45.45
CA ALA A 23 -26.40 -0.21 -46.21
C ALA A 23 -27.42 -1.35 -45.98
N GLY A 24 -28.68 -0.97 -45.73
CA GLY A 24 -29.75 -1.92 -45.39
C GLY A 24 -29.87 -2.23 -43.89
N GLN A 25 -28.87 -1.88 -43.08
CA GLN A 25 -28.90 -2.06 -41.63
C GLN A 25 -29.34 -0.78 -40.91
N ASN A 26 -29.90 -0.93 -39.71
CA ASN A 26 -30.32 0.19 -38.87
C ASN A 26 -29.36 0.46 -37.69
N SER A 27 -28.36 -0.39 -37.50
CA SER A 27 -27.45 -0.34 -36.35
C SER A 27 -26.13 -1.06 -36.63
N VAL A 28 -25.12 -0.70 -35.84
CA VAL A 28 -23.84 -1.38 -35.73
C VAL A 28 -23.37 -1.30 -34.29
N THR A 29 -22.68 -2.33 -33.82
CA THR A 29 -22.06 -2.32 -32.48
C THR A 29 -20.66 -1.71 -32.59
N LEU A 30 -20.40 -0.68 -31.78
CA LEU A 30 -19.04 -0.20 -31.52
C LEU A 30 -18.50 -0.95 -30.30
N THR A 31 -17.58 -1.89 -30.54
CA THR A 31 -16.94 -2.68 -29.47
C THR A 31 -15.84 -1.87 -28.81
N VAL A 32 -15.75 -1.93 -27.48
CA VAL A 32 -14.63 -1.41 -26.68
C VAL A 32 -13.73 -2.58 -26.27
N PRO A 33 -12.57 -2.81 -26.92
CA PRO A 33 -11.70 -3.93 -26.58
C PRO A 33 -10.90 -3.59 -25.32
N VAL A 34 -11.28 -4.17 -24.18
CA VAL A 34 -10.61 -3.99 -22.88
C VAL A 34 -9.23 -4.66 -22.91
N LEU A 35 -8.25 -4.02 -22.27
CA LEU A 35 -6.93 -4.56 -22.03
C LEU A 35 -6.87 -5.07 -20.59
N ASP A 36 -6.43 -6.31 -20.42
CA ASP A 36 -6.30 -6.98 -19.13
C ASP A 36 -4.87 -6.79 -18.63
N ASP A 37 -4.69 -6.45 -17.36
CA ASP A 37 -3.37 -6.33 -16.75
C ASP A 37 -3.31 -6.98 -15.35
N GLN A 38 -2.50 -6.44 -14.44
CA GLN A 38 -2.38 -6.94 -13.07
C GLN A 38 -2.28 -5.76 -12.08
N ILE A 39 -2.95 -4.67 -12.42
CA ILE A 39 -3.01 -3.44 -11.66
C ILE A 39 -4.38 -3.39 -10.99
N ILE A 40 -4.42 -3.23 -9.67
CA ILE A 40 -5.68 -3.01 -8.95
C ILE A 40 -6.14 -1.59 -9.20
N GLU A 41 -7.35 -1.46 -9.72
CA GLU A 41 -7.95 -0.18 -10.10
C GLU A 41 -9.40 -0.04 -9.64
N ALA A 42 -9.91 1.19 -9.70
CA ALA A 42 -11.34 1.44 -9.56
C ALA A 42 -12.07 1.10 -10.87
N THR A 43 -13.40 1.00 -10.83
CA THR A 43 -14.17 0.92 -12.09
C THR A 43 -14.03 2.22 -12.86
N GLU A 44 -13.69 2.10 -14.14
CA GLU A 44 -13.48 3.22 -15.03
C GLU A 44 -14.56 3.32 -16.10
N THR A 45 -14.60 4.46 -16.79
CA THR A 45 -15.62 4.76 -17.80
C THR A 45 -15.02 5.06 -19.16
N VAL A 46 -15.69 4.57 -20.20
CA VAL A 46 -15.50 5.04 -21.58
C VAL A 46 -16.80 5.70 -22.04
N VAL A 47 -16.69 6.97 -22.43
CA VAL A 47 -17.82 7.81 -22.85
C VAL A 47 -17.66 8.15 -24.33
N VAL A 48 -18.64 7.78 -25.15
CA VAL A 48 -18.66 8.09 -26.58
C VAL A 48 -19.75 9.11 -26.86
N ASN A 49 -19.39 10.18 -27.58
CA ASN A 49 -20.31 11.18 -28.10
C ASN A 49 -20.35 11.15 -29.64
N VAL A 50 -21.54 10.92 -30.20
CA VAL A 50 -21.85 10.95 -31.63
C VAL A 50 -22.05 12.40 -32.07
N THR A 51 -21.40 12.81 -33.16
CA THR A 51 -21.48 14.19 -33.69
C THR A 51 -22.30 14.29 -34.97
N GLY A 52 -22.68 13.16 -35.58
CA GLY A 52 -23.43 13.07 -36.82
C GLY A 52 -22.90 11.97 -37.72
N GLY A 53 -23.29 12.00 -38.99
CA GLY A 53 -22.83 11.06 -40.02
C GLY A 53 -22.92 11.67 -41.41
N THR A 54 -22.31 11.03 -42.40
CA THR A 54 -22.40 11.45 -43.80
C THR A 54 -22.51 10.26 -44.73
N THR A 55 -23.12 10.47 -45.89
CA THR A 55 -23.12 9.54 -47.01
C THR A 55 -22.79 10.30 -48.27
N ILE A 56 -22.27 9.62 -49.29
CA ILE A 56 -21.88 10.25 -50.55
C ILE A 56 -23.10 10.84 -51.28
N SER A 57 -24.22 10.10 -51.35
CA SER A 57 -25.35 10.45 -52.21
C SER A 57 -26.54 11.10 -51.47
N ILE A 58 -26.69 10.88 -50.16
CA ILE A 58 -27.86 11.35 -49.39
C ILE A 58 -27.49 12.56 -48.51
N GLY A 59 -26.20 12.81 -48.28
CA GLY A 59 -25.72 13.96 -47.52
C GLY A 59 -25.51 13.65 -46.04
N THR A 60 -25.78 14.65 -45.18
CA THR A 60 -25.41 14.67 -43.76
C THR A 60 -26.53 14.21 -42.83
N PHE A 61 -26.17 13.52 -41.76
CA PHE A 61 -27.03 13.15 -40.64
C PHE A 61 -26.58 13.91 -39.40
N THR A 62 -27.53 14.45 -38.64
CA THR A 62 -27.26 15.14 -37.37
C THR A 62 -27.33 14.18 -36.19
N ALA A 63 -26.50 14.38 -35.17
CA ALA A 63 -26.65 13.66 -33.91
C ALA A 63 -27.98 14.01 -33.21
N ASN A 64 -28.49 13.07 -32.42
CA ASN A 64 -29.68 13.30 -31.60
C ASN A 64 -29.36 14.31 -30.47
N ALA A 65 -30.19 15.33 -30.27
CA ALA A 65 -29.93 16.40 -29.30
C ALA A 65 -29.90 15.94 -27.82
N THR A 66 -30.55 14.82 -27.48
CA THR A 66 -30.64 14.31 -26.10
C THR A 66 -30.00 12.94 -25.92
N ASN A 67 -29.76 12.20 -27.00
CA ASN A 67 -29.25 10.83 -26.97
C ASN A 67 -28.05 10.64 -27.91
N ALA A 68 -27.09 11.57 -27.88
CA ALA A 68 -25.84 11.48 -28.63
C ALA A 68 -24.68 10.87 -27.83
N THR A 69 -24.85 10.71 -26.51
CA THR A 69 -23.78 10.26 -25.60
C THR A 69 -24.17 8.96 -24.92
N ALA A 70 -23.23 8.03 -24.86
CA ALA A 70 -23.36 6.79 -24.10
C ALA A 70 -22.07 6.52 -23.30
N THR A 71 -22.23 5.86 -22.16
CA THR A 71 -21.14 5.46 -21.26
C THR A 71 -21.16 3.95 -21.09
N VAL A 72 -19.98 3.34 -21.11
CA VAL A 72 -19.75 1.97 -20.67
C VAL A 72 -18.71 1.96 -19.55
N ASN A 73 -18.77 0.94 -18.69
CA ASN A 73 -17.83 0.76 -17.60
C ASN A 73 -16.81 -0.33 -17.95
N ILE A 74 -15.57 -0.15 -17.51
CA ILE A 74 -14.54 -1.18 -17.44
C ILE A 74 -14.40 -1.55 -15.97
N ASN A 75 -14.76 -2.77 -15.62
CA ASN A 75 -14.64 -3.29 -14.26
C ASN A 75 -13.31 -4.01 -14.12
N ASP A 76 -12.53 -3.62 -13.12
CA ASP A 76 -11.29 -4.31 -12.76
C ASP A 76 -11.57 -5.72 -12.21
N ASN A 77 -10.79 -6.70 -12.66
CA ASN A 77 -10.82 -8.07 -12.19
C ASN A 77 -9.68 -8.38 -11.19
N ASP A 78 -8.73 -7.46 -10.98
CA ASP A 78 -7.59 -7.62 -10.10
C ASP A 78 -7.84 -7.19 -8.67
N ASN A 79 -8.92 -6.44 -8.40
CA ASN A 79 -9.34 -6.02 -7.06
C ASN A 79 -9.90 -7.16 -6.18
N THR A 80 -9.16 -8.27 -6.09
CA THR A 80 -9.53 -9.49 -5.36
C THR A 80 -8.92 -9.53 -3.96
N ALA A 81 -9.47 -10.35 -3.08
CA ALA A 81 -8.91 -10.56 -1.74
C ALA A 81 -7.50 -11.16 -1.78
N VAL A 82 -7.16 -11.93 -2.82
CA VAL A 82 -5.84 -12.56 -2.98
C VAL A 82 -4.78 -11.53 -3.37
N ASN A 83 -5.13 -10.60 -4.26
CA ASN A 83 -4.22 -9.53 -4.70
C ASN A 83 -4.01 -8.45 -3.62
N LYS A 84 -4.92 -8.35 -2.63
CA LYS A 84 -4.86 -7.41 -1.50
C LYS A 84 -4.17 -7.98 -0.25
N VAL A 85 -3.11 -8.77 -0.43
CA VAL A 85 -2.31 -9.34 0.66
C VAL A 85 -0.93 -8.69 0.70
N ILE A 86 -0.66 -7.95 1.78
CA ILE A 86 0.64 -7.30 1.98
C ILE A 86 1.56 -8.25 2.76
N SER A 87 2.79 -8.40 2.26
CA SER A 87 3.85 -9.17 2.90
C SER A 87 4.99 -8.26 3.34
N ILE A 88 5.79 -8.76 4.28
CA ILE A 88 7.00 -8.09 4.74
C ILE A 88 8.11 -9.13 4.93
N VAL A 89 9.33 -8.78 4.53
CA VAL A 89 10.52 -9.60 4.72
C VAL A 89 11.69 -8.74 5.20
N ALA A 90 12.61 -9.33 5.97
CA ALA A 90 13.88 -8.67 6.26
C ALA A 90 14.69 -8.55 4.96
N ALA A 91 15.11 -7.34 4.62
CA ALA A 91 15.91 -7.07 3.44
C ALA A 91 17.40 -7.22 3.75
N ASN A 92 17.85 -6.63 4.86
CA ASN A 92 19.21 -6.78 5.37
C ASN A 92 19.27 -6.47 6.87
N ASP A 93 20.25 -7.07 7.53
CA ASP A 93 20.59 -6.74 8.90
C ASP A 93 21.37 -5.42 8.96
N GLY A 94 21.22 -4.73 10.09
CA GLY A 94 22.04 -3.57 10.43
C GLY A 94 23.33 -3.99 11.12
N ALA A 95 24.35 -3.13 11.05
CA ALA A 95 25.62 -3.32 11.73
C ALA A 95 26.22 -1.97 12.14
N GLU A 96 26.70 -1.88 13.37
CA GLU A 96 27.40 -0.70 13.85
C GLU A 96 28.78 -0.54 13.17
N PRO A 97 29.25 0.69 12.94
CA PRO A 97 28.61 1.96 13.33
C PRO A 97 27.68 2.55 12.26
N ALA A 98 27.55 1.96 11.07
CA ALA A 98 27.02 2.69 9.91
C ALA A 98 26.19 1.88 8.89
N THR A 99 25.79 0.65 9.19
CA THR A 99 24.90 -0.14 8.32
C THR A 99 23.50 -0.16 8.89
N ASN A 100 22.54 0.43 8.17
CA ASN A 100 21.13 0.38 8.54
C ASN A 100 20.55 -0.99 8.19
N GLY A 101 19.72 -1.56 9.07
CA GLY A 101 18.85 -2.68 8.72
C GLY A 101 17.64 -2.19 7.93
N ALA A 102 17.03 -3.05 7.14
CA ALA A 102 15.85 -2.70 6.36
C ALA A 102 14.87 -3.88 6.23
N PHE A 103 13.60 -3.52 5.99
CA PHE A 103 12.54 -4.45 5.59
C PHE A 103 12.05 -4.09 4.19
N THR A 104 11.60 -5.09 3.45
CA THR A 104 10.86 -4.89 2.20
C THR A 104 9.40 -5.25 2.45
N ILE A 105 8.50 -4.32 2.13
CA ILE A 105 7.05 -4.50 2.17
C ILE A 105 6.56 -4.60 0.73
N SER A 106 5.74 -5.61 0.43
CA SER A 106 5.34 -5.91 -0.95
C SER A 106 3.88 -6.35 -1.05
N LEU A 107 3.24 -5.99 -2.17
CA LEU A 107 2.08 -6.70 -2.71
C LEU A 107 2.49 -8.08 -3.26
N PRO A 108 1.54 -8.94 -3.65
CA PRO A 108 1.86 -10.20 -4.33
C PRO A 108 2.66 -9.96 -5.60
N THR A 109 3.50 -10.93 -5.97
CA THR A 109 4.34 -10.81 -7.17
C THR A 109 3.50 -10.57 -8.43
N GLY A 110 3.86 -9.55 -9.20
CA GLY A 110 3.17 -9.17 -10.43
C GLY A 110 2.02 -8.18 -10.24
N VAL A 111 1.58 -7.96 -8.99
CA VAL A 111 0.47 -7.04 -8.67
C VAL A 111 0.98 -5.65 -8.35
N SER A 112 0.32 -4.64 -8.91
CA SER A 112 0.46 -3.23 -8.50
C SER A 112 -0.91 -2.60 -8.22
N VAL A 113 -0.93 -1.35 -7.74
CA VAL A 113 -2.14 -0.55 -7.51
C VAL A 113 -1.88 0.80 -8.15
N ASN A 114 -2.89 1.41 -8.77
CA ASN A 114 -2.75 2.73 -9.41
C ASN A 114 -2.84 3.93 -8.44
N GLU A 115 -2.89 3.66 -7.13
CA GLU A 115 -2.96 4.63 -6.04
C GLU A 115 -2.01 4.25 -4.88
N ASP A 116 -1.70 5.22 -4.02
CA ASP A 116 -0.84 5.01 -2.85
C ASP A 116 -1.50 4.09 -1.81
N VAL A 117 -0.75 3.07 -1.35
CA VAL A 117 -1.18 2.17 -0.27
C VAL A 117 -0.52 2.57 1.05
N THR A 118 -1.32 3.01 2.03
CA THR A 118 -0.82 3.29 3.38
C THR A 118 -0.74 1.99 4.20
N VAL A 119 0.47 1.56 4.54
CA VAL A 119 0.73 0.36 5.36
C VAL A 119 1.01 0.74 6.81
N ASN A 120 0.22 0.19 7.74
CA ASN A 120 0.38 0.43 9.17
C ASN A 120 1.13 -0.74 9.83
N PHE A 121 2.02 -0.44 10.77
CA PHE A 121 2.74 -1.43 11.58
C PHE A 121 2.69 -1.05 13.06
N THR A 122 2.84 -2.03 13.95
CA THR A 122 2.90 -1.82 15.39
C THR A 122 4.30 -2.14 15.91
N THR A 123 4.78 -1.33 16.86
CA THR A 123 6.02 -1.59 17.57
C THR A 123 5.70 -2.25 18.90
N THR A 124 6.19 -3.47 19.11
CA THR A 124 6.14 -4.08 20.44
C THR A 124 7.46 -3.84 21.13
N VAL A 125 7.44 -3.09 22.23
CA VAL A 125 8.58 -3.02 23.14
C VAL A 125 8.52 -4.27 24.02
N PRO A 126 9.53 -5.15 24.04
CA PRO A 126 9.55 -6.25 24.98
C PRO A 126 9.57 -5.67 26.39
N LEU A 127 8.74 -6.22 27.28
CA LEU A 127 8.76 -5.91 28.71
C LEU A 127 10.07 -6.47 29.32
N GLN A 128 11.23 -5.85 29.04
CA GLN A 128 12.49 -6.31 29.59
C GLN A 128 12.78 -5.60 30.92
N ARG A 129 12.53 -6.38 31.98
CA ARG A 129 13.20 -6.40 33.28
C ARG A 129 13.40 -5.06 33.99
N VAL A 130 12.49 -4.78 34.93
CA VAL A 130 12.87 -4.14 36.20
C VAL A 130 13.90 -5.06 36.87
N LEU A 131 15.18 -4.90 36.51
CA LEU A 131 16.26 -5.44 37.33
C LEU A 131 16.44 -4.44 38.47
N THR A 132 15.91 -4.83 39.63
CA THR A 132 16.16 -4.25 40.92
C THR A 132 17.64 -3.91 41.09
N THR A 133 17.96 -2.63 41.32
CA THR A 133 19.26 -2.20 41.81
C THR A 133 19.41 -2.66 43.26
N LEU A 134 19.67 -3.94 43.50
CA LEU A 134 20.37 -4.32 44.72
C LEU A 134 21.84 -4.02 44.47
N HIS A 135 22.35 -2.97 45.12
CA HIS A 135 23.54 -3.00 46.00
C HIS A 135 23.95 -1.56 46.38
N GLN A 136 24.16 -1.35 47.68
CA GLN A 136 24.88 -0.25 48.35
C GLN A 136 24.09 0.86 49.08
N VAL A 137 23.06 0.54 49.88
CA VAL A 137 22.85 1.20 51.21
C VAL A 137 22.09 0.23 52.14
N GLN A 138 22.51 0.10 53.40
CA GLN A 138 21.95 -0.74 54.48
C GLN A 138 22.39 -2.22 54.62
N LEU A 139 23.65 -2.53 54.32
CA LEU A 139 24.41 -3.48 55.17
C LEU A 139 25.48 -2.76 56.00
N LEU A 140 25.18 -1.52 56.44
CA LEU A 140 25.99 -0.74 57.39
C LEU A 140 25.37 -0.67 58.81
N SER A 141 24.31 -1.43 59.09
CA SER A 141 23.64 -1.42 60.41
C SER A 141 24.03 -2.60 61.31
N PHE A 142 24.76 -3.61 60.80
CA PHE A 142 24.95 -4.89 61.52
C PHE A 142 26.38 -5.19 62.01
N ARG A 143 27.34 -4.25 61.91
CA ARG A 143 28.69 -4.39 62.48
C ARG A 143 29.05 -3.29 63.50
N ARG A 144 28.16 -3.02 64.48
CA ARG A 144 28.52 -2.28 65.71
C ARG A 144 28.29 -3.01 67.03
N THR A 145 27.87 -4.27 67.01
CA THR A 145 27.61 -5.04 68.25
C THR A 145 28.57 -6.20 68.54
N LYS A 146 29.60 -6.46 67.73
CA LYS A 146 30.49 -7.63 67.93
C LYS A 146 32.01 -7.37 67.96
N GLN A 147 32.45 -6.12 68.15
CA GLN A 147 33.89 -5.77 68.29
C GLN A 147 34.21 -4.85 69.48
N ARG A 148 33.52 -5.02 70.62
CA ARG A 148 33.94 -4.43 71.91
C ARG A 148 34.19 -5.44 73.02
N ASN A 149 34.37 -6.73 72.69
CA ASN A 149 34.92 -7.70 73.63
C ASN A 149 36.05 -8.48 72.95
N ALA A 150 37.20 -8.50 73.61
CA ALA A 150 38.47 -9.11 73.24
C ALA A 150 39.23 -8.34 72.12
N ASP A 151 40.48 -7.90 72.27
CA ASP A 151 41.53 -8.52 73.08
C ASP A 151 42.73 -7.56 73.27
N CYS A 152 43.48 -7.87 74.33
CA CYS A 152 44.93 -7.80 74.46
C CYS A 152 45.63 -6.59 75.12
N SER A 153 46.20 -6.94 76.28
CA SER A 153 47.59 -6.66 76.73
C SER A 153 47.87 -5.24 77.21
N GLY A 154 48.30 -4.96 78.44
CA GLY A 154 49.10 -5.76 79.37
C GLY A 154 50.23 -4.86 79.89
N THR A 155 50.45 -4.89 81.21
CA THR A 155 51.52 -4.23 82.00
C THR A 155 51.43 -2.71 82.21
N ARG A 156 51.92 -2.07 83.30
CA ARG A 156 52.20 -2.33 84.74
C ARG A 156 52.94 -1.03 85.17
N TYR A 157 52.60 -0.35 86.27
CA TYR A 157 53.52 0.23 87.29
C TYR A 157 53.04 1.50 88.03
N HIS A 158 53.23 1.46 89.36
CA HIS A 158 53.49 2.53 90.37
C HIS A 158 52.39 3.60 90.58
N HIS A 159 51.98 3.98 91.80
CA HIS A 159 52.56 3.98 93.14
C HIS A 159 51.47 3.76 94.20
#